data_AF-A0A0K8QAP0-F1
#
_entry.id   AF-A0A0K8QAP0-F1
#
_cell.length_a   1.000
_cell.length_b   1.000
_cell.length_c   1.000
_cell.angle_alpha   90.00
_cell.angle_beta   90.00
_cell.angle_gamma   90.00
#
_symmetry.space_group_name_H-M   'P 1'
#
loop_
_entity.id
_entity.type
_entity.pdbx_description
1 polymer ?
#
loop_
_entity_poly.entity_id
_entity_poly.type
_entity_poly.pdbx_seq_one_letter_code
_entity_poly.pdbx_strand_id
1 'polypeptide(L)'
;MPIEIPTDLTPELVPLSWLIGEWEGRGRLGSGEEDSEHFAQHVSFTHNGLPYLQYRAESWLTDEDGTKLRPLTVETGFWALERKQHDEDGGPGLIPADIVPVLKSADDVEELRNKDGGFDISVSINHPAGFPSSTTVRSKAPRSS
;
A
#
# COMPACT_ATOMS: atom_id res chain seq x y z
N MET A 1 0.35 18.43 7.74
CA MET A 1 0.63 17.96 9.11
C MET A 1 1.89 17.11 9.05
N PRO A 2 2.86 17.26 9.96
CA PRO A 2 4.02 16.37 9.98
C PRO A 2 3.54 14.94 10.22
N ILE A 3 4.07 13.99 9.43
CA ILE A 3 3.80 12.57 9.61
C ILE A 3 4.63 12.13 10.82
N GLU A 4 3.99 11.86 11.95
CA GLU A 4 4.62 11.16 13.06
C GLU A 4 4.79 9.70 12.66
N ILE A 5 6.03 9.26 12.45
CA ILE A 5 6.32 7.86 12.15
C ILE A 5 6.15 7.07 13.46
N PRO A 6 5.27 6.05 13.52
CA PRO A 6 5.13 5.21 14.69
C PRO A 6 6.48 4.57 15.04
N THR A 7 6.93 4.72 16.28
CA THR A 7 8.25 4.20 16.72
C THR A 7 8.27 2.67 16.87
N ASP A 8 7.13 2.01 16.74
CA ASP A 8 6.92 0.57 16.84
C ASP A 8 6.68 -0.09 15.47
N LEU A 9 6.94 0.63 14.38
CA LEU A 9 6.74 0.12 13.04
C LEU A 9 7.80 -0.93 12.68
N THR A 10 7.36 -2.08 12.17
CA THR A 10 8.23 -3.11 11.60
C THR A 10 9.18 -2.48 10.57
N PRO A 11 10.50 -2.77 10.59
CA PRO A 11 11.48 -2.06 9.78
C PRO A 11 11.10 -1.99 8.29
N GLU A 12 10.59 -3.07 7.71
CA GLU A 12 10.14 -3.13 6.32
C GLU A 12 9.07 -2.12 5.94
N LEU A 13 8.30 -1.62 6.90
CA LEU A 13 7.25 -0.65 6.65
C LEU A 13 7.75 0.79 6.73
N VAL A 14 8.96 1.05 7.24
CA VAL A 14 9.51 2.41 7.34
C VAL A 14 9.51 3.13 5.98
N PRO A 15 9.95 2.52 4.87
CA PRO A 15 9.87 3.16 3.55
C PRO A 15 8.43 3.42 3.05
N LEU A 16 7.45 2.70 3.60
CA LEU A 16 6.04 2.82 3.25
C LEU A 16 5.24 3.64 4.27
N SER A 17 5.89 4.13 5.33
CA SER A 17 5.22 4.81 6.45
C SER A 17 4.39 6.01 6.02
N TRP A 18 4.83 6.71 4.97
CA TRP A 18 4.12 7.85 4.40
C TRP A 18 2.78 7.50 3.75
N LEU A 19 2.52 6.23 3.42
CA LEU A 19 1.23 5.75 2.90
C LEU A 19 0.21 5.51 4.01
N ILE A 20 0.66 5.25 5.24
CA ILE A 20 -0.21 4.84 6.36
C ILE A 20 -1.20 5.96 6.68
N GLY A 21 -2.49 5.62 6.70
CA GLY A 21 -3.57 6.56 6.96
C GLY A 21 -4.68 6.49 5.91
N GLU A 22 -5.45 7.56 5.86
CA GLU A 22 -6.60 7.71 4.97
C GLU A 22 -6.32 8.72 3.88
N TRP A 23 -6.78 8.42 2.67
CA TRP A 23 -6.61 9.25 1.48
C TRP A 23 -7.94 9.43 0.78
N GLU A 24 -8.22 10.66 0.38
CA GLU A 24 -9.39 10.98 -0.42
C GLU A 24 -8.96 11.59 -1.74
N GLY A 25 -9.59 11.13 -2.82
CA GLY A 25 -9.36 11.61 -4.17
C GLY A 25 -10.66 11.78 -4.93
N ARG A 26 -10.62 12.64 -5.95
CA ARG A 26 -11.69 12.78 -6.94
C ARG A 26 -11.08 12.81 -8.33
N GLY A 27 -11.83 12.32 -9.31
CA GLY A 27 -11.40 12.29 -10.69
C GLY A 27 -12.57 12.13 -11.66
N ARG A 28 -12.22 11.95 -12.93
CA ARG A 28 -13.16 11.61 -14.01
C ARG A 28 -12.91 10.19 -14.49
N LEU A 29 -13.97 9.48 -14.83
CA LEU A 29 -13.88 8.14 -15.41
C LEU A 29 -13.38 8.19 -16.87
N GLY A 30 -12.95 7.05 -17.41
CA GLY A 30 -12.52 6.93 -18.81
C GLY A 30 -11.23 7.70 -19.11
N SER A 31 -11.18 8.39 -20.26
CA SER A 31 -10.06 9.25 -20.67
C SER A 31 -10.02 10.59 -19.92
N GLY A 32 -11.06 10.92 -19.14
CA GLY A 32 -11.17 12.18 -18.42
C GLY A 32 -11.54 13.38 -19.30
N GLU A 33 -12.28 13.15 -20.37
CA GLU A 33 -12.85 14.19 -21.25
C GLU A 33 -13.90 15.04 -20.49
N GLU A 34 -14.29 16.18 -21.07
CA GLU A 34 -15.16 17.18 -20.42
C GLU A 34 -16.53 16.62 -20.01
N ASP A 35 -17.07 15.70 -20.80
CA ASP A 35 -18.35 15.02 -20.57
C ASP A 35 -18.23 13.71 -19.76
N SER A 36 -17.03 13.39 -19.26
CA SER A 36 -16.80 12.18 -18.48
C SER A 36 -17.42 12.27 -17.09
N GLU A 37 -18.05 11.16 -16.68
CA GLU A 37 -18.60 10.99 -15.34
C GLU A 37 -17.55 11.21 -14.24
N HIS A 38 -17.97 11.75 -13.09
CA HIS A 38 -17.10 12.00 -11.96
C HIS A 38 -17.08 10.82 -10.99
N PHE A 39 -15.96 10.65 -10.29
CA PHE A 39 -15.87 9.72 -9.18
C PHE A 39 -15.13 10.31 -7.99
N ALA A 40 -15.47 9.80 -6.82
CA ALA A 40 -14.70 9.97 -5.59
C ALA A 40 -14.14 8.62 -5.16
N GLN A 41 -12.96 8.63 -4.56
CA GLN A 41 -12.29 7.47 -4.02
C GLN A 41 -11.80 7.76 -2.61
N HIS A 42 -11.97 6.78 -1.72
CA HIS A 42 -11.42 6.78 -0.38
C HIS A 42 -10.53 5.55 -0.23
N VAL A 43 -9.31 5.75 0.25
CA VAL A 43 -8.30 4.70 0.37
C VAL A 43 -7.73 4.68 1.78
N SER A 44 -7.68 3.51 2.39
CA SER A 44 -7.07 3.28 3.68
C SER A 44 -5.84 2.37 3.55
N PHE A 45 -4.73 2.77 4.17
CA PHE A 45 -3.58 1.91 4.42
C PHE A 45 -3.39 1.71 5.92
N THR A 46 -3.41 0.46 6.37
CA THR A 46 -3.24 0.09 7.79
C THR A 46 -2.19 -1.00 7.96
N HIS A 47 -1.70 -1.21 9.17
CA HIS A 47 -0.76 -2.29 9.49
C HIS A 47 -1.14 -2.95 10.82
N ASN A 48 -0.65 -4.16 11.05
CA ASN A 48 -0.88 -4.94 12.26
C ASN A 48 0.44 -5.46 12.88
N GLY A 49 1.58 -4.89 12.48
CA GLY A 49 2.92 -5.29 12.92
C GLY A 49 3.58 -6.36 12.03
N LEU A 50 2.89 -6.89 11.03
CA LEU A 50 3.49 -7.74 10.01
C LEU A 50 4.15 -6.90 8.90
N PRO A 51 5.10 -7.44 8.11
CA PRO A 51 5.89 -6.68 7.14
C PRO A 51 5.12 -6.37 5.84
N TYR A 52 3.86 -5.96 5.97
CA TYR A 52 3.01 -5.50 4.87
C TYR A 52 1.97 -4.47 5.35
N LEU A 53 1.51 -3.63 4.43
CA LEU A 53 0.34 -2.77 4.62
C LEU A 53 -0.92 -3.47 4.09
N GLN A 54 -2.00 -3.39 4.85
CA GLN A 54 -3.35 -3.71 4.40
C GLN A 54 -3.89 -2.52 3.62
N TYR A 55 -4.35 -2.78 2.40
CA TYR A 55 -4.91 -1.80 1.48
C TYR A 55 -6.41 -2.04 1.30
N ARG A 56 -7.19 -0.96 1.32
CA ARG A 56 -8.60 -0.98 0.91
C ARG A 56 -8.93 0.34 0.23
N ALA A 57 -9.55 0.27 -0.95
CA ALA A 57 -10.07 1.44 -1.64
C ALA A 57 -11.54 1.23 -2.02
N GLU A 58 -12.34 2.25 -1.78
CA GLU A 58 -13.75 2.32 -2.14
C GLU A 58 -13.97 3.50 -3.07
N SER A 59 -14.70 3.28 -4.16
CA SER A 59 -14.98 4.32 -5.15
C SER A 59 -16.48 4.46 -5.36
N TRP A 60 -16.92 5.69 -5.62
CA TRP A 60 -18.31 6.05 -5.88
C TRP A 60 -18.39 6.94 -7.12
N LEU A 61 -19.45 6.75 -7.90
CA LEU A 61 -19.86 7.67 -8.92
C LEU A 61 -20.37 8.94 -8.22
N THR A 62 -20.00 10.10 -8.73
CA THR A 62 -20.45 11.38 -8.19
C THR A 62 -21.03 12.27 -9.28
N ASP A 63 -21.78 13.28 -8.86
CA ASP A 63 -22.00 14.46 -9.72
C ASP A 63 -20.73 15.35 -9.75
N GLU A 64 -20.80 16.47 -10.48
CA GLU A 64 -19.70 17.44 -10.61
C GLU A 64 -19.31 18.09 -9.27
N ASP A 65 -20.27 18.21 -8.35
CA ASP A 65 -20.08 18.76 -7.01
C ASP A 65 -19.45 17.75 -6.02
N GLY A 66 -19.30 16.49 -6.44
CA GLY A 66 -18.72 15.42 -5.63
C GLY A 66 -19.71 14.72 -4.70
N THR A 67 -21.02 14.93 -4.89
CA THR A 67 -22.07 14.21 -4.18
C THR A 67 -22.06 12.75 -4.62
N LYS A 68 -21.88 11.82 -3.68
CA LYS A 68 -21.86 10.38 -3.96
C LYS A 68 -23.25 9.91 -4.41
N LEU A 69 -23.35 9.47 -5.66
CA LEU A 69 -24.59 8.97 -6.26
C LEU A 69 -24.76 7.48 -6.00
N ARG A 70 -23.74 6.66 -6.29
CA ARG A 70 -23.76 5.20 -6.07
C ARG A 70 -22.35 4.61 -5.99
N PRO A 71 -22.16 3.46 -5.32
CA PRO A 71 -20.88 2.74 -5.33
C PRO A 71 -20.47 2.30 -6.75
N LEU A 72 -19.18 2.37 -7.06
CA LEU A 72 -18.58 1.85 -8.29
C LEU A 72 -17.86 0.53 -8.04
N THR A 73 -16.86 0.55 -7.17
CA THR A 73 -16.03 -0.62 -6.89
C THR A 73 -15.42 -0.53 -5.50
N VAL A 74 -15.04 -1.70 -4.99
CA VAL A 74 -14.14 -1.83 -3.85
C VAL A 74 -12.99 -2.73 -4.28
N GLU A 75 -11.80 -2.42 -3.80
CA GLU A 75 -10.62 -3.26 -3.95
C GLU A 75 -9.90 -3.36 -2.62
N THR A 76 -9.26 -4.50 -2.39
CA THR A 76 -8.51 -4.76 -1.15
C THR A 76 -7.30 -5.61 -1.44
N GLY A 77 -6.26 -5.44 -0.65
CA GLY A 77 -4.98 -6.03 -0.98
C GLY A 77 -3.90 -5.84 0.06
N PHE A 78 -2.69 -6.20 -0.33
CA PHE A 78 -1.49 -6.03 0.50
C PHE A 78 -0.37 -5.39 -0.31
N TRP A 79 0.37 -4.49 0.34
CA TRP A 79 1.57 -3.85 -0.18
C TRP A 79 2.75 -4.20 0.71
N ALA A 80 3.83 -4.74 0.15
CA ALA A 80 5.01 -5.14 0.91
C ALA A 80 6.28 -4.86 0.10
N LEU A 81 7.41 -4.61 0.78
CA LEU A 81 8.70 -4.56 0.11
C LEU A 81 8.97 -5.88 -0.61
N GLU A 82 9.41 -5.79 -1.86
CA GLU A 82 9.86 -6.97 -2.58
C GLU A 82 11.27 -7.32 -2.11
N ARG A 83 11.38 -8.42 -1.36
CA ARG A 83 12.65 -8.97 -0.91
C ARG A 83 12.62 -10.48 -0.97
N LYS A 84 13.81 -11.07 -0.94
CA LYS A 84 13.94 -12.51 -0.78
C LYS A 84 13.33 -12.91 0.57
N GLN A 85 12.47 -13.91 0.56
CA GLN A 85 11.99 -14.55 1.78
C GLN A 85 13.06 -15.50 2.33
N HIS A 86 13.11 -15.55 3.65
CA HIS A 86 14.04 -16.31 4.46
C HIS A 86 13.24 -17.29 5.34
N ASP A 87 13.89 -18.33 5.85
CA ASP A 87 13.22 -19.36 6.65
C ASP A 87 12.76 -18.81 8.01
N GLU A 88 13.41 -17.74 8.48
CA GLU A 88 13.03 -16.99 9.68
C GLU A 88 11.80 -16.10 9.46
N ASP A 89 11.43 -15.84 8.20
CA ASP A 89 10.15 -15.20 7.88
C ASP A 89 9.01 -16.20 8.11
N GLY A 90 7.91 -15.70 8.68
CA GLY A 90 6.69 -16.51 8.81
C GLY A 90 6.28 -17.11 7.48
N GLY A 91 6.03 -18.41 7.47
CA GLY A 91 5.73 -19.17 6.26
C GLY A 91 4.25 -19.17 5.87
N PRO A 92 3.90 -19.77 4.73
CA PRO A 92 2.50 -19.93 4.31
C PRO A 92 1.68 -20.70 5.34
N GLY A 93 0.46 -20.23 5.60
CA GLY A 93 -0.43 -20.80 6.60
C GLY A 93 -0.23 -20.16 7.98
N LEU A 94 -0.20 -20.99 9.03
CA LEU A 94 -0.06 -20.55 10.42
C LEU A 94 1.35 -20.87 10.95
N ILE A 95 2.37 -20.60 10.15
CA ILE A 95 3.78 -20.80 10.52
C ILE A 95 4.30 -19.50 11.13
N PRO A 96 4.61 -19.46 12.43
CA PRO A 96 5.12 -18.25 13.06
C PRO A 96 6.52 -17.92 12.52
N ALA A 97 6.82 -16.63 12.42
CA ALA A 97 8.18 -16.15 12.21
C ALA A 97 9.05 -16.49 13.43
N ASP A 98 10.37 -16.51 13.24
CA ASP A 98 11.30 -16.66 14.35
C ASP A 98 11.23 -15.45 15.31
N ILE A 99 11.66 -15.65 16.55
CA ILE A 99 11.69 -14.61 17.59
C ILE A 99 12.60 -13.44 17.19
N VAL A 100 13.64 -13.73 16.41
CA VAL A 100 14.58 -12.74 15.89
C VAL A 100 14.23 -12.45 14.43
N PRO A 101 13.72 -11.25 14.09
CA PRO A 101 13.40 -10.88 12.72
C PRO A 101 14.63 -10.89 11.80
N VAL A 102 14.41 -11.16 10.52
CA VAL A 102 15.44 -11.08 9.47
C VAL A 102 16.00 -9.66 9.36
N LEU A 103 15.09 -8.68 9.24
CA LEU A 103 15.41 -7.26 9.19
C LEU A 103 15.14 -6.66 10.56
N LYS A 104 16.19 -6.17 11.20
CA LYS A 104 16.18 -5.75 12.61
C LYS A 104 16.24 -4.23 12.74
N SER A 105 16.65 -3.55 11.68
CA SER A 105 16.96 -2.13 11.69
C SER A 105 16.62 -1.46 10.35
N ALA A 106 16.62 -0.13 10.37
CA ALA A 106 16.52 0.67 9.16
C ALA A 106 17.71 0.40 8.22
N ASP A 107 18.91 0.20 8.75
CA ASP A 107 20.10 -0.08 7.94
C ASP A 107 19.95 -1.36 7.12
N ASP A 108 19.39 -2.43 7.72
CA ASP A 108 19.11 -3.68 7.00
C ASP A 108 18.11 -3.46 5.86
N VAL A 109 17.14 -2.55 6.06
CA VAL A 109 16.14 -2.20 5.03
C VAL A 109 16.79 -1.37 3.93
N GLU A 110 17.70 -0.45 4.25
CA GLU A 110 18.40 0.38 3.27
C GLU A 110 19.22 -0.44 2.27
N GLU A 111 19.67 -1.64 2.66
CA GLU A 111 20.33 -2.60 1.74
C GLU A 111 19.40 -3.10 0.62
N LEU A 112 18.06 -2.98 0.78
CA LEU A 112 17.07 -3.33 -0.23
C LEU A 112 16.87 -2.25 -1.30
N ARG A 113 17.60 -1.13 -1.25
CA ARG A 113 17.46 -0.09 -2.27
C ARG A 113 17.84 -0.60 -3.66
N ASN A 114 16.98 -0.32 -4.63
CA ASN A 114 17.27 -0.59 -6.02
C ASN A 114 18.23 0.46 -6.61
N LYS A 115 18.70 0.23 -7.85
CA LYS A 115 19.62 1.11 -8.58
C LYS A 115 19.15 2.56 -8.73
N ASP A 116 17.83 2.81 -8.62
CA ASP A 116 17.22 4.14 -8.75
C ASP A 116 17.09 4.85 -7.39
N GLY A 117 17.63 4.24 -6.33
CA GLY A 117 17.59 4.71 -4.95
C GLY A 117 16.22 4.56 -4.29
N GLY A 118 15.29 3.81 -4.88
CA GLY A 118 13.98 3.50 -4.33
C GLY A 118 13.90 2.07 -3.80
N PHE A 119 12.68 1.63 -3.50
CA PHE A 119 12.39 0.25 -3.12
C PHE A 119 11.44 -0.39 -4.12
N ASP A 120 11.70 -1.66 -4.45
CA ASP A 120 10.75 -2.49 -5.18
C ASP A 120 9.66 -2.95 -4.20
N ILE A 121 8.41 -2.91 -4.63
CA ILE A 121 7.23 -3.21 -3.82
C ILE A 121 6.37 -4.22 -4.58
N SER A 122 6.02 -5.30 -3.89
CA SER A 122 4.96 -6.20 -4.33
C SER A 122 3.59 -5.68 -3.90
N VAL A 123 2.66 -5.60 -4.84
CA VAL A 123 1.28 -5.19 -4.61
C VAL A 123 0.35 -6.28 -5.09
N SER A 124 -0.48 -6.78 -4.18
CA SER A 124 -1.54 -7.74 -4.48
C SER A 124 -2.89 -7.07 -4.27
N ILE A 125 -3.78 -7.11 -5.25
CA ILE A 125 -5.09 -6.46 -5.21
C ILE A 125 -6.16 -7.43 -5.69
N ASN A 126 -7.25 -7.50 -4.92
CA ASN A 126 -8.43 -8.29 -5.22
C ASN A 126 -9.63 -7.38 -5.46
N HIS A 127 -10.39 -7.71 -6.51
CA HIS A 127 -11.68 -7.10 -6.82
C HIS A 127 -12.79 -8.13 -6.58
N PRO A 128 -13.92 -7.77 -5.97
CA PRO A 128 -15.02 -8.71 -5.70
C PRO A 128 -15.59 -9.40 -6.93
N ALA A 129 -15.58 -8.73 -8.08
CA ALA A 129 -16.14 -9.22 -9.34
C ALA A 129 -15.09 -9.48 -10.42
N GLY A 130 -13.80 -9.34 -10.10
CA GLY A 130 -12.69 -9.42 -11.04
C GLY A 130 -11.70 -10.53 -10.70
N PHE A 131 -10.71 -10.71 -11.57
CA PHE A 131 -9.59 -11.58 -11.27
C PHE A 131 -8.63 -10.90 -10.28
N PRO A 132 -8.02 -11.67 -9.37
CA PRO A 132 -6.95 -11.14 -8.53
C PRO A 132 -5.81 -10.64 -9.43
N SER A 133 -5.23 -9.50 -9.06
CA SER A 133 -4.05 -8.94 -9.74
C SER A 133 -2.88 -8.87 -8.75
N SER A 134 -1.68 -9.12 -9.26
CA SER A 134 -0.44 -8.93 -8.53
C SER A 134 0.53 -8.19 -9.45
N THR A 135 1.19 -7.15 -8.94
CA THR A 135 2.09 -6.31 -9.72
C THR A 135 3.22 -5.80 -8.85
N THR A 136 4.43 -5.76 -9.39
CA THR A 136 5.56 -5.06 -8.77
C THR A 136 5.51 -3.59 -9.17
N VAL A 137 5.46 -2.71 -8.19
CA VAL A 137 5.58 -1.25 -8.35
C VAL A 137 6.83 -0.75 -7.64
N ARG A 138 7.30 0.43 -8.03
CA ARG A 138 8.48 1.06 -7.40
C ARG A 138 8.02 2.24 -6.57
N SER A 139 8.48 2.33 -5.33
CA SER A 139 8.37 3.57 -4.55
C SER A 139 9.70 4.28 -4.45
N LYS A 140 9.64 5.61 -4.45
CA LYS A 140 10.69 6.44 -3.88
C LYS A 140 10.16 6.96 -2.55
N ALA A 141 10.49 6.26 -1.46
CA ALA A 141 10.23 6.76 -0.12
C ALA A 141 10.94 8.12 0.06
N PRO A 142 10.32 9.10 0.75
CA PRO A 142 11.04 10.26 1.24
C PRO A 142 12.22 9.77 2.09
N ARG A 143 13.41 10.37 1.94
CA ARG A 143 14.53 10.04 2.84
C ARG A 143 14.14 10.44 4.25
N SER A 144 14.22 9.52 5.20
CA SER A 144 14.27 9.89 6.61
C SER A 144 15.53 10.74 6.81
N SER A 145 15.34 11.95 7.33
CA SER A 145 16.41 12.86 7.76
C SER A 145 16.94 12.48 9.12
#